data_AF-A0A8J6MKM0-F1
#
_entry.id   AF-A0A8J6MKM0-F1
#
_cell.length_a   1.000
_cell.length_b   1.000
_cell.length_c   1.000
_cell.angle_alpha   90.00
_cell.angle_beta   90.00
_cell.angle_gamma   90.00
#
_symmetry.space_group_name_H-M   'P 1'
#
loop_
_entity.id
_entity.type
_entity.pdbx_description
1 polymer ?
#
loop_
_entity_poly.entity_id
_entity_poly.type
_entity_poly.pdbx_seq_one_letter_code
_entity_poly.pdbx_strand_id
1 'polypeptide(L)'
;MWKWFQNRFGTPTPAQAEGWPALLRREHTLIAAPTGGGKTLSTFFVAINQLVTDSLEHHLEEGTQVVYLSPLRALSNDIKKNLEESVAEISELLHAEGKSFHAIKVGLVDW
;
A
#
# COMPACT_ATOMS: atom_id res chain seq x y z
N MET A 1 9.77 5.04 0.00
CA MET A 1 8.53 4.79 -0.77
C MET A 1 8.68 5.09 -2.26
N TRP A 2 9.00 6.31 -2.69
CA TRP A 2 9.14 6.61 -4.12
C TRP A 2 10.20 5.77 -4.85
N LYS A 3 11.37 5.59 -4.23
CA LYS A 3 12.44 4.70 -4.72
C LYS A 3 11.95 3.26 -4.97
N TRP A 4 11.18 2.70 -4.03
CA TRP A 4 10.58 1.37 -4.20
C TRP A 4 9.58 1.35 -5.36
N PHE A 5 8.69 2.35 -5.44
CA PHE A 5 7.70 2.43 -6.50
C PHE A 5 8.34 2.51 -7.89
N GLN A 6 9.34 3.38 -8.07
CA GLN A 6 10.04 3.53 -9.34
C GLN A 6 10.77 2.25 -9.74
N ASN A 7 11.42 1.57 -8.79
CA ASN A 7 12.12 0.32 -9.05
C ASN A 7 11.15 -0.81 -9.46
N ARG A 8 9.97 -0.88 -8.86
CA ARG A 8 9.00 -1.96 -9.12
C ARG A 8 8.06 -1.69 -10.29
N PHE A 9 7.63 -0.44 -10.48
CA PHE A 9 6.55 -0.06 -11.41
C PHE A 9 6.94 1.03 -12.41
N GLY A 10 8.08 1.69 -12.23
CA GLY A 10 8.50 2.79 -13.10
C GLY A 10 7.72 4.08 -12.84
N THR A 11 6.77 4.41 -13.72
CA THR A 11 6.03 5.68 -13.68
C THR A 11 4.56 5.47 -13.31
N PRO A 12 3.91 6.42 -12.62
CA PRO A 12 2.51 6.29 -12.23
C PRO A 12 1.57 6.26 -13.44
N THR A 13 0.48 5.50 -13.34
CA THR A 13 -0.63 5.58 -14.30
C THR A 13 -1.43 6.88 -14.09
N PRO A 14 -2.24 7.33 -15.07
CA PRO A 14 -3.11 8.49 -14.90
C PRO A 14 -4.04 8.38 -13.69
N ALA A 15 -4.66 7.21 -13.49
CA ALA A 15 -5.53 6.95 -12.34
C ALA A 15 -4.80 7.09 -10.99
N GLN A 16 -3.51 6.74 -10.95
CA GLN A 16 -2.68 6.92 -9.76
C GLN A 16 -2.34 8.40 -9.53
N ALA A 17 -1.84 9.07 -10.55
CA ALA A 17 -1.45 10.48 -10.47
C ALA A 17 -2.63 11.40 -10.11
N GLU A 18 -3.81 11.12 -10.66
CA GLU A 18 -5.04 11.88 -10.41
C GLU A 18 -5.66 11.54 -9.05
N GLY A 19 -5.60 10.27 -8.61
CA GLY A 19 -6.21 9.81 -7.36
C GLY A 19 -5.39 10.13 -6.11
N TRP A 20 -4.06 10.10 -6.20
CA TRP A 20 -3.19 10.27 -5.03
C TRP A 20 -3.37 11.59 -4.27
N PRO A 21 -3.55 12.76 -4.91
CA PRO A 21 -3.76 14.01 -4.17
C PRO A 21 -4.95 13.93 -3.20
N ALA A 22 -6.08 13.36 -3.61
CA ALA A 22 -7.26 13.21 -2.76
C ALA A 22 -7.04 12.17 -1.65
N LEU A 23 -6.44 11.03 -2.00
CA LEU A 23 -6.11 9.97 -1.04
C LEU A 23 -5.12 10.46 0.05
N LEU A 24 -4.10 11.23 -0.33
CA LEU A 24 -3.10 11.80 0.60
C LEU A 24 -3.72 12.86 1.53
N ARG A 25 -4.75 13.58 1.08
CA ARG A 25 -5.55 14.47 1.94
C ARG A 25 -6.55 13.73 2.83
N ARG A 26 -6.58 12.39 2.78
CA ARG A 26 -7.51 11.53 3.52
C ARG A 26 -8.98 11.79 3.17
N GLU A 27 -9.24 12.19 1.93
CA GLU A 27 -10.60 12.40 1.41
C GLU A 27 -11.23 11.08 0.94
N HIS A 28 -12.55 10.94 1.09
CA HIS A 28 -13.29 9.85 0.46
C HIS A 28 -13.15 9.94 -1.05
N THR A 29 -12.52 8.93 -1.65
CA THR A 29 -12.11 8.97 -3.06
C THR A 29 -12.63 7.75 -3.82
N LEU A 30 -13.27 7.99 -4.97
CA LEU A 30 -13.63 6.95 -5.93
C LEU A 30 -12.68 7.02 -7.14
N ILE A 31 -11.91 5.95 -7.37
CA ILE A 31 -11.06 5.84 -8.56
C ILE A 31 -11.74 4.93 -9.58
N ALA A 32 -12.20 5.51 -10.68
CA ALA A 32 -12.78 4.81 -11.81
C ALA A 32 -11.78 4.73 -12.96
N ALA A 33 -11.29 3.52 -13.26
CA ALA A 33 -10.36 3.27 -14.35
C ALA A 33 -10.57 1.88 -14.95
N PRO A 34 -10.24 1.67 -16.25
CA PRO A 34 -10.27 0.35 -16.87
C PRO A 34 -9.47 -0.71 -16.10
N THR A 35 -9.75 -1.99 -16.36
CA THR A 35 -8.89 -3.08 -15.89
C THR A 35 -7.45 -2.87 -16.37
N GLY A 36 -6.47 -3.11 -15.50
CA GLY A 36 -5.07 -2.77 -15.75
C GLY A 36 -4.70 -1.29 -15.54
N GLY A 37 -5.66 -0.40 -15.26
CA GLY A 37 -5.41 1.04 -15.05
C GLY A 37 -4.69 1.41 -13.75
N GLY A 38 -4.23 0.44 -12.96
CA GLY A 38 -3.48 0.70 -11.72
C GLY A 38 -4.32 1.15 -10.51
N LYS A 39 -5.65 1.08 -10.58
CA LYS A 39 -6.58 1.52 -9.50
C LYS A 39 -6.28 0.90 -8.13
N THR A 40 -6.03 -0.41 -8.10
CA THR A 40 -5.78 -1.14 -6.85
C THR A 40 -4.44 -0.77 -6.24
N LEU A 41 -3.40 -0.65 -7.06
CA LEU A 41 -2.09 -0.19 -6.59
C LEU A 41 -2.14 1.28 -6.13
N SER A 42 -2.99 2.12 -6.74
CA SER A 42 -3.13 3.53 -6.34
C SER A 42 -3.51 3.66 -4.86
N THR A 43 -4.56 2.95 -4.44
CA THR A 43 -5.05 2.99 -3.05
C THR A 43 -4.08 2.32 -2.09
N PHE A 44 -3.56 1.14 -2.43
CA PHE A 44 -2.63 0.42 -1.56
C PHE A 44 -1.30 1.12 -1.38
N PHE A 45 -0.78 1.77 -2.42
CA PHE A 45 0.47 2.52 -2.32
C PHE A 45 0.36 3.65 -1.30
N VAL A 46 -0.74 4.41 -1.32
CA VAL A 46 -0.96 5.49 -0.33
C VAL A 46 -1.11 4.93 1.07
N ALA A 47 -1.88 3.85 1.23
CA ALA A 47 -2.06 3.19 2.52
C ALA A 47 -0.74 2.68 3.11
N ILE A 48 0.06 1.95 2.32
CA ILE A 48 1.38 1.46 2.77
C ILE A 48 2.32 2.64 3.05
N ASN A 49 2.32 3.67 2.20
CA ASN A 49 3.15 4.86 2.42
C ASN A 49 2.84 5.52 3.76
N GLN A 50 1.57 5.63 4.13
CA GLN A 50 1.16 6.16 5.42
C GLN A 50 1.66 5.28 6.57
N LEU A 51 1.42 3.96 6.51
CA LEU A 51 1.87 3.02 7.55
C LEU A 51 3.39 3.03 7.74
N VAL A 52 4.15 3.11 6.64
CA VAL A 52 5.62 3.20 6.68
C VAL A 52 6.06 4.53 7.30
N THR A 53 5.40 5.63 6.94
CA THR A 53 5.72 6.96 7.48
C THR A 53 5.46 6.98 8.99
N ASP A 54 4.28 6.55 9.42
CA ASP A 54 3.89 6.49 10.83
C ASP A 54 4.81 5.54 11.61
N SER A 55 5.24 4.43 10.99
CA SER A 55 6.18 3.48 11.59
C SER A 55 7.57 4.06 11.81
N LEU A 56 8.09 4.81 10.82
CA LEU A 56 9.39 5.49 10.90
C LEU A 56 9.40 6.65 11.89
N GLU A 57 8.26 7.29 12.09
CA GLU A 57 8.09 8.36 13.08
C GLU A 57 7.71 7.85 14.48
N HIS A 58 7.64 6.52 14.67
CA HIS A 58 7.20 5.89 15.92
C HIS A 58 5.78 6.28 16.37
N HIS A 59 4.92 6.64 15.42
CA HIS A 59 3.51 6.99 15.62
C HIS A 59 2.54 5.85 15.23
N LEU A 60 3.05 4.74 14.68
CA LEU A 60 2.21 3.62 14.28
C LEU A 60 1.62 2.92 15.51
N GLU A 61 0.30 3.01 15.66
CA GLU A 61 -0.44 2.32 16.71
C GLU A 61 -0.55 0.81 16.46
N GLU A 62 -0.57 0.02 17.54
CA GLU A 62 -0.84 -1.42 17.45
C GLU A 62 -2.27 -1.69 16.98
N GLY A 63 -2.45 -2.75 16.20
CA GLY A 63 -3.75 -3.21 15.71
C GLY A 63 -3.97 -2.99 14.21
N THR A 64 -5.22 -3.17 13.78
CA THR A 64 -5.60 -3.07 12.36
C THR A 64 -5.76 -1.61 11.94
N GLN A 65 -4.85 -1.13 11.11
CA GLN A 65 -4.84 0.25 10.61
C GLN A 65 -5.56 0.42 9.26
N VAL A 66 -5.62 -0.64 8.44
CA VAL A 66 -6.21 -0.61 7.09
C VAL A 66 -7.06 -1.86 6.89
N VAL A 67 -8.28 -1.68 6.37
CA VAL A 67 -9.19 -2.77 6.00
C VAL A 67 -9.46 -2.71 4.50
N TYR A 68 -9.15 -3.81 3.81
CA TYR A 68 -9.51 -4.01 2.41
C TYR A 68 -10.67 -5.00 2.31
N LEU A 69 -11.69 -4.63 1.52
CA LEU A 69 -12.87 -5.46 1.29
C LEU A 69 -12.96 -5.82 -0.19
N SER A 70 -13.17 -7.10 -0.47
CA SER A 70 -13.33 -7.65 -1.82
C SER A 70 -14.59 -8.53 -1.87
N PRO A 71 -15.39 -8.47 -2.94
CA PRO A 71 -16.52 -9.37 -3.12
C PRO A 71 -16.10 -10.81 -3.45
N LEU A 72 -14.82 -11.05 -3.79
CA LEU A 72 -14.31 -12.35 -4.21
C LEU A 72 -13.13 -12.80 -3.32
N ARG A 73 -13.21 -14.02 -2.78
CA ARG A 73 -12.14 -14.64 -1.98
C ARG A 73 -10.85 -14.80 -2.76
N ALA A 74 -10.93 -15.21 -4.03
CA ALA A 74 -9.75 -15.35 -4.89
C ALA A 74 -8.98 -14.03 -5.00
N LEU A 75 -9.70 -12.92 -5.23
CA LEU A 75 -9.08 -11.60 -5.27
C LEU A 75 -8.47 -11.20 -3.92
N SER A 76 -9.11 -11.54 -2.79
CA SER A 76 -8.54 -11.29 -1.46
C SER A 76 -7.21 -12.02 -1.26
N ASN A 77 -7.11 -13.28 -1.70
CA ASN A 77 -5.88 -14.06 -1.64
C ASN A 77 -4.77 -13.45 -2.50
N ASP A 78 -5.10 -13.06 -3.74
CA ASP A 78 -4.13 -12.43 -4.66
C ASP A 78 -3.62 -11.11 -4.09
N ILE A 79 -4.51 -10.29 -3.53
CA ILE A 79 -4.13 -9.04 -2.88
C ILE A 79 -3.26 -9.27 -1.63
N LYS A 80 -3.61 -10.24 -0.78
CA LYS A 80 -2.80 -10.59 0.40
C LYS A 80 -1.36 -10.88 -0.02
N LYS A 81 -1.17 -11.77 -0.99
CA LYS A 81 0.16 -12.15 -1.49
C LYS A 81 0.93 -10.93 -2.03
N ASN A 82 0.28 -10.11 -2.87
CA ASN A 82 0.90 -8.92 -3.43
C ASN A 82 1.31 -7.89 -2.36
N LEU A 83 0.51 -7.74 -1.31
CA LEU A 83 0.81 -6.84 -0.18
C LEU A 83 1.96 -7.38 0.68
N GLU A 84 1.99 -8.69 0.96
CA GLU A 84 3.08 -9.33 1.70
C GLU A 84 4.42 -9.13 0.98
N GLU A 85 4.46 -9.37 -0.34
CA GLU A 85 5.63 -9.12 -1.17
C GLU A 85 6.04 -7.64 -1.14
N SER A 86 5.09 -6.72 -1.32
CA SER A 86 5.37 -5.28 -1.32
C SER A 86 5.94 -4.80 0.01
N VAL A 87 5.36 -5.26 1.12
CA VAL A 87 5.82 -4.90 2.47
C VAL A 87 7.20 -5.48 2.77
N ALA A 88 7.49 -6.71 2.32
CA ALA A 88 8.80 -7.32 2.47
C ALA A 88 9.89 -6.53 1.73
N GLU A 89 9.67 -6.20 0.45
CA GLU A 89 10.62 -5.42 -0.35
C GLU A 89 10.87 -4.01 0.22
N ILE A 90 9.81 -3.35 0.71
CA ILE A 90 9.94 -2.06 1.38
C ILE A 90 10.76 -2.20 2.67
N SER A 91 10.51 -3.26 3.43
CA SER A 91 11.24 -3.56 4.67
C SER A 91 12.73 -3.79 4.42
N GLU A 92 13.08 -4.51 3.35
CA GLU A 92 14.47 -4.72 2.92
C GLU A 92 15.14 -3.40 2.51
N LEU A 93 14.43 -2.56 1.74
CA LEU A 93 14.93 -1.26 1.33
C LEU A 93 15.22 -0.35 2.54
N LEU A 94 14.32 -0.33 3.53
CA LEU A 94 14.48 0.47 4.74
C LEU A 94 15.64 -0.03 5.61
N HIS A 95 15.80 -1.36 5.73
CA HIS A 95 16.95 -1.96 6.41
C HIS A 95 18.27 -1.60 5.72
N ALA A 96 18.34 -1.67 4.40
CA ALA A 96 19.53 -1.27 3.64
C ALA A 96 19.86 0.23 3.80
N GLU A 97 18.85 1.06 4.09
CA GLU A 97 19.00 2.48 4.43
C GLU A 97 19.29 2.73 5.92
N GLY A 98 19.43 1.69 6.74
CA GLY A 98 19.73 1.79 8.18
C GLY A 98 18.59 2.36 9.02
N LYS A 99 17.34 2.33 8.52
CA LYS A 99 16.17 2.88 9.22
C LYS A 99 15.60 1.87 10.21
N SER A 100 15.29 2.34 11.41
CA SER A 100 14.50 1.59 12.39
C SER A 100 13.01 1.83 12.15
N PHE A 101 12.21 0.77 12.11
CA PHE A 101 10.76 0.84 11.90
C PHE A 101 10.07 -0.38 12.52
N HIS A 102 8.78 -0.23 12.84
CA HIS A 102 7.90 -1.33 13.19
C HIS A 102 7.44 -2.07 11.94
N ALA A 103 7.59 -3.39 11.93
CA ALA A 103 7.20 -4.23 10.80
C ALA A 103 5.68 -4.16 10.55
N ILE A 104 5.30 -3.84 9.32
CA ILE A 104 3.91 -3.87 8.86
C ILE A 104 3.54 -5.32 8.57
N LYS A 105 2.33 -5.74 8.97
CA LYS A 105 1.82 -7.10 8.77
C LYS A 105 0.57 -7.08 7.92
N VAL A 106 0.41 -8.11 7.10
CA VAL A 106 -0.78 -8.31 6.27
C VAL A 106 -1.52 -9.54 6.79
N GLY A 107 -2.80 -9.36 7.11
CA GLY A 107 -3.69 -10.43 7.54
C GLY A 107 -4.81 -10.66 6.53
N LEU A 108 -5.33 -11.88 6.49
CA LEU A 108 -6.58 -12.20 5.82
C LEU A 108 -7.46 -12.92 6.82
N VAL A 109 -8.71 -12.47 6.93
CA VAL A 109 -9.69 -13.13 7.79
C VAL A 109 -10.34 -14.25 7.00
N ASP A 110 -10.23 -15.47 7.51
CA ASP A 110 -10.98 -16.63 7.01
C ASP A 110 -12.34 -16.66 7.70
N TRP A 111 -13.41 -16.63 6.90
CA TRP A 111 -14.80 -16.88 7.28
C TRP A 111 -15.39 -17.94 6.36
#